data_AF-A0A4U1G6N4-F1
#
_entry.id   AF-A0A4U1G6N4-F1
#
_cell.length_a   1.000
_cell.length_b   1.000
_cell.length_c   1.000
_cell.angle_alpha   90.00
_cell.angle_beta   90.00
_cell.angle_gamma   90.00
#
_symmetry.space_group_name_H-M   'P 1'
#
loop_
_entity.id
_entity.type
_entity.pdbx_description
1 polymer ?
#
loop_
_entity_poly.entity_id
_entity_poly.type
_entity_poly.pdbx_seq_one_letter_code
_entity_poly.pdbx_strand_id
1 'polypeptide(L)'
;MDERHVNILRESRTEISRLQLLSVFFEEEAVYKIYLRSQVIHQLFENNDELDIDKLELFHVQFTSSLIELLRKIKKSNEKNVTLIYDEIQLNKEMIANMGDSVFTEKNFNLDKQKQALKINLSLRKLFQSLSDFTEEFPFAKHINTFSSRYSKDFYYDISAEQLGVLIDYDAKDVYADTHATIHKKLMGLLCKHDFRTEFFSGLKAGQLIIELYKFIDVDRYFIFFPSRNLFLFCDLAKLKGIDWTNNLSEKGRIIQELSYKNDKLEGEAVALKTYIPKEIITLLEENYVKISDINFLDHLNNYDVQANILKSMLKTDLF
;
A
#
# COMPACT_ATOMS: atom_id res chain seq x y z
N MET A 1 -7.11 65.05 7.76
CA MET A 1 -6.56 63.78 7.22
C MET A 1 -6.80 63.77 5.74
N ASP A 2 -5.72 63.71 4.96
CA ASP A 2 -5.78 63.55 3.50
C ASP A 2 -6.45 62.20 3.14
N GLU A 3 -7.27 62.18 2.11
CA GLU A 3 -7.98 60.98 1.64
C GLU A 3 -7.00 59.86 1.27
N ARG A 4 -5.80 60.23 0.80
CA ARG A 4 -4.69 59.33 0.53
C ARG A 4 -4.17 58.64 1.80
N HIS A 5 -4.04 59.37 2.91
CA HIS A 5 -3.54 58.86 4.19
C HIS A 5 -4.45 57.74 4.72
N VAL A 6 -5.76 57.97 4.68
CA VAL A 6 -6.77 56.99 5.11
C VAL A 6 -6.74 55.73 4.25
N ASN A 7 -6.57 55.89 2.93
CA ASN A 7 -6.51 54.76 2.01
C ASN A 7 -5.28 53.86 2.27
N ILE A 8 -4.09 54.44 2.43
CA ILE A 8 -2.86 53.68 2.68
C ILE A 8 -2.94 52.91 4.01
N LEU A 9 -3.46 53.54 5.08
CA LEU A 9 -3.67 52.86 6.37
C LEU A 9 -4.63 51.67 6.24
N ARG A 10 -5.70 51.81 5.45
CA ARG A 10 -6.65 50.71 5.21
C ARG A 10 -6.01 49.56 4.43
N GLU A 11 -5.21 49.85 3.41
CA GLU A 11 -4.50 48.85 2.63
C GLU A 11 -3.45 48.12 3.48
N SER A 12 -2.69 48.86 4.28
CA SER A 12 -1.75 48.32 5.26
C SER A 12 -2.40 47.30 6.20
N ARG A 13 -3.58 47.62 6.76
CA ARG A 13 -4.35 46.67 7.59
C ARG A 13 -4.75 45.40 6.84
N THR A 14 -5.08 45.54 5.56
CA THR A 14 -5.46 44.41 4.70
C THR A 14 -4.27 43.47 4.49
N GLU A 15 -3.09 44.00 4.21
CA GLU A 15 -1.86 43.20 4.07
C GLU A 15 -1.46 42.53 5.38
N ILE A 16 -1.53 43.24 6.51
CA ILE A 16 -1.23 42.66 7.83
C ILE A 16 -2.20 41.53 8.18
N SER A 17 -3.49 41.68 7.84
CA SER A 17 -4.49 40.62 8.07
C SER A 17 -4.19 39.36 7.24
N ARG A 18 -3.72 39.52 6.00
CA ARG A 18 -3.29 38.39 5.16
C ARG A 18 -2.07 37.69 5.75
N LEU A 19 -1.09 38.46 6.23
CA LEU A 19 0.11 37.92 6.87
C LEU A 19 -0.23 37.19 8.19
N GLN A 20 -1.20 37.68 8.96
CA GLN A 20 -1.70 37.01 10.17
C GLN A 20 -2.25 35.62 9.89
N LEU A 21 -3.06 35.46 8.84
CA LEU A 21 -3.60 34.15 8.47
C LEU A 21 -2.49 33.15 8.10
N LEU A 22 -1.44 33.64 7.42
CA LEU A 22 -0.29 32.81 7.05
C LEU A 22 0.58 32.48 8.26
N SER A 23 0.78 33.41 9.20
CA SER A 23 1.55 33.14 10.42
C SER A 23 0.89 32.07 11.29
N VAL A 24 -0.44 32.12 11.43
CA VAL A 24 -1.21 31.08 12.12
C VAL A 24 -1.18 29.75 11.38
N PHE A 25 -1.24 29.76 10.04
CA PHE A 25 -1.19 28.53 9.25
C PHE A 25 0.15 27.81 9.35
N PHE A 26 1.26 28.54 9.25
CA PHE A 26 2.60 27.93 9.26
C PHE A 26 3.10 27.60 10.67
N GLU A 27 2.58 28.29 11.70
CA GLU A 27 3.02 28.12 13.10
C GLU A 27 4.54 28.35 13.31
N GLU A 28 5.16 29.11 12.40
CA GLU A 28 6.60 29.39 12.40
C GLU A 28 6.93 30.71 13.10
N GLU A 29 7.89 30.65 14.04
CA GLU A 29 8.24 31.77 14.92
C GLU A 29 8.70 33.01 14.14
N ALA A 30 9.52 32.81 13.10
CA ALA A 30 10.03 33.89 12.26
C ALA A 30 8.90 34.65 11.54
N VAL A 31 7.90 33.91 11.02
CA VAL A 31 6.74 34.50 10.34
C VAL A 31 5.89 35.30 11.34
N TYR A 32 5.68 34.75 12.54
CA TYR A 32 4.93 35.42 13.60
C TYR A 32 5.61 36.72 14.07
N LYS A 33 6.94 36.71 14.24
CA LYS A 33 7.73 37.90 14.59
C LYS A 33 7.62 39.00 13.53
N ILE A 34 7.69 38.65 12.24
CA ILE A 34 7.52 39.61 11.15
C ILE A 34 6.11 40.19 11.15
N TYR A 35 5.08 39.36 11.33
CA TYR A 35 3.70 39.82 11.48
C TYR A 35 3.54 40.87 12.57
N LEU A 36 4.02 40.58 13.79
CA LEU A 36 3.94 41.52 14.92
C LEU A 36 4.69 42.82 14.61
N ARG A 37 5.86 42.73 13.97
CA ARG A 37 6.63 43.92 13.61
C ARG A 37 5.92 44.77 12.56
N SER A 38 5.32 44.16 11.54
CA SER A 38 4.50 44.88 10.56
C SER A 38 3.31 45.59 11.21
N GLN A 39 2.69 44.99 12.24
CA GLN A 39 1.63 45.64 13.01
C GLN A 39 2.13 46.84 13.81
N VAL A 40 3.31 46.73 14.45
CA VAL A 40 3.94 47.85 15.16
C VAL A 40 4.26 49.00 14.20
N ILE A 41 4.80 48.69 13.02
CA ILE A 41 5.10 49.70 11.99
C ILE A 41 3.80 50.40 11.57
N HIS A 42 2.73 49.67 11.28
CA HIS A 42 1.42 50.26 10.96
C HIS A 42 0.93 51.21 12.06
N GLN A 43 0.97 50.77 13.31
CA GLN A 43 0.54 51.59 14.46
C GLN A 43 1.40 52.84 14.63
N LEU A 44 2.69 52.78 14.29
CA LEU A 44 3.57 53.95 14.31
C LEU A 44 3.09 55.03 13.32
N PHE A 45 2.73 54.65 12.10
CA PHE A 45 2.19 55.59 11.11
C PHE A 45 0.76 56.04 11.44
N GLU A 46 -0.09 55.16 11.98
CA GLU A 46 -1.46 55.53 12.37
C GLU A 46 -1.49 56.57 13.50
N ASN A 47 -0.51 56.54 14.41
CA ASN A 47 -0.47 57.42 15.58
C ASN A 47 0.37 58.69 15.37
N ASN A 48 1.08 58.84 14.23
CA ASN A 48 1.97 59.98 13.98
C ASN A 48 1.73 60.57 12.59
N ASP A 49 0.85 61.58 12.51
CA ASP A 49 0.50 62.29 11.28
C ASP A 49 1.66 63.08 10.64
N GLU A 50 2.79 63.22 11.35
CA GLU A 50 4.02 63.88 10.85
C GLU A 50 4.88 62.96 9.97
N LEU A 51 4.66 61.64 10.03
CA LEU A 51 5.40 60.68 9.23
C LEU A 51 4.90 60.67 7.79
N ASP A 52 5.84 60.57 6.85
CA ASP A 52 5.52 60.42 5.43
C ASP A 52 4.86 59.06 5.15
N ILE A 53 3.55 59.07 4.98
CA ILE A 53 2.72 57.88 4.80
C ILE A 53 3.11 57.04 3.57
N ASP A 54 3.73 57.65 2.56
CA ASP A 54 4.20 56.93 1.36
C ASP A 54 5.31 55.93 1.72
N LYS A 55 6.03 56.14 2.84
CA LYS A 55 7.00 55.15 3.38
C LYS A 55 6.32 53.87 3.89
N LEU A 56 5.10 53.95 4.41
CA LEU A 56 4.33 52.77 4.85
C LEU A 56 3.89 51.94 3.64
N GLU A 57 3.41 52.60 2.59
CA GLU A 57 3.09 51.94 1.33
C GLU A 57 4.34 51.25 0.75
N LEU A 58 5.46 51.95 0.72
CA LEU A 58 6.75 51.43 0.24
C LEU A 58 7.21 50.21 1.05
N PHE A 59 7.06 50.23 2.37
CA PHE A 59 7.34 49.08 3.24
C PHE A 59 6.52 47.84 2.83
N HIS A 60 5.22 48.01 2.58
CA HIS A 60 4.38 46.87 2.19
C HIS A 60 4.77 46.32 0.83
N VAL A 61 4.99 47.19 -0.16
CA VAL A 61 5.42 46.79 -1.50
C VAL A 61 6.76 46.04 -1.46
N GLN A 62 7.71 46.51 -0.66
CA GLN A 62 9.06 45.94 -0.63
C GLN A 62 9.20 44.68 0.21
N PHE A 63 8.41 44.54 1.28
CA PHE A 63 8.61 43.48 2.27
C PHE A 63 7.37 42.63 2.48
N THR A 64 6.25 43.25 2.86
CA THR A 64 5.07 42.50 3.32
C THR A 64 4.42 41.72 2.18
N SER A 65 4.22 42.36 1.02
CA SER A 65 3.58 41.73 -0.14
C SER A 65 4.41 40.59 -0.71
N SER A 66 5.72 40.77 -0.86
CA SER A 66 6.63 39.73 -1.35
C SER A 66 6.72 38.53 -0.40
N LEU A 67 6.72 38.78 0.91
CA LEU A 67 6.65 37.71 1.91
C LEU A 67 5.34 36.92 1.81
N ILE A 68 4.21 37.61 1.69
CA ILE A 68 2.90 36.98 1.54
C ILE A 68 2.87 36.09 0.28
N GLU A 69 3.43 36.57 -0.84
CA GLU A 69 3.51 35.77 -2.07
C GLU A 69 4.37 34.51 -1.90
N LEU A 70 5.55 34.64 -1.28
CA LEU A 70 6.43 33.50 -1.00
C LEU A 70 5.72 32.45 -0.14
N LEU A 71 5.14 32.87 0.99
CA LEU A 71 4.40 31.99 1.90
C LEU A 71 3.19 31.32 1.21
N ARG A 72 2.48 32.04 0.33
CA ARG A 72 1.39 31.45 -0.47
C ARG A 72 1.88 30.38 -1.44
N LYS A 73 3.03 30.59 -2.09
CA LYS A 73 3.63 29.59 -3.00
C LYS A 73 4.02 28.33 -2.23
N ILE A 74 4.70 28.48 -1.08
CA ILE A 74 5.06 27.36 -0.20
C ILE A 74 3.81 26.59 0.22
N LYS A 75 2.78 27.30 0.72
CA LYS A 75 1.51 26.69 1.13
C LYS A 75 0.87 25.88 -0.02
N LYS A 76 0.82 26.45 -1.22
CA LYS A 76 0.27 25.79 -2.41
C LYS A 76 1.08 24.55 -2.81
N SER A 77 2.41 24.62 -2.71
CA SER A 77 3.30 23.48 -2.96
C SER A 77 3.06 22.35 -1.96
N ASN A 78 3.00 22.68 -0.66
CA ASN A 78 2.70 21.73 0.41
C ASN A 78 1.34 21.06 0.20
N GLU A 79 0.29 21.82 -0.12
CA GLU A 79 -1.06 21.29 -0.40
C GLU A 79 -1.06 20.31 -1.58
N LYS A 80 -0.33 20.62 -2.66
CA LYS A 80 -0.19 19.71 -3.80
C LYS A 80 0.50 18.41 -3.39
N ASN A 81 1.61 18.49 -2.65
CA ASN A 81 2.35 17.30 -2.23
C ASN A 81 1.56 16.45 -1.24
N VAL A 82 0.86 17.07 -0.29
CA VAL A 82 -0.06 16.39 0.63
C VAL A 82 -1.18 15.68 -0.14
N THR A 83 -1.71 16.28 -1.21
CA THR A 83 -2.72 15.65 -2.07
C THR A 83 -2.18 14.38 -2.71
N LEU A 84 -0.96 14.43 -3.27
CA LEU A 84 -0.30 13.26 -3.86
C LEU A 84 -0.07 12.14 -2.83
N ILE A 85 0.27 12.48 -1.60
CA ILE A 85 0.42 11.51 -0.51
C ILE A 85 -0.93 10.83 -0.22
N TYR A 86 -2.03 11.58 -0.15
CA TYR A 86 -3.35 11.00 0.07
C TYR A 86 -3.82 10.14 -1.11
N ASP A 87 -3.50 10.51 -2.34
CA ASP A 87 -3.77 9.68 -3.52
C ASP A 87 -3.00 8.35 -3.44
N GLU A 88 -1.73 8.37 -3.01
CA GLU A 88 -0.94 7.15 -2.80
C GLU A 88 -1.53 6.27 -1.69
N ILE A 89 -1.94 6.87 -0.56
CA ILE A 89 -2.61 6.13 0.53
C ILE A 89 -3.89 5.45 0.01
N GLN A 90 -4.67 6.15 -0.80
CA GLN A 90 -5.90 5.61 -1.38
C GLN A 90 -5.62 4.43 -2.31
N LEU A 91 -4.63 4.55 -3.20
CA LEU A 91 -4.20 3.46 -4.08
C LEU A 91 -3.72 2.23 -3.29
N ASN A 92 -2.96 2.44 -2.21
CA ASN A 92 -2.54 1.35 -1.32
C ASN A 92 -3.73 0.69 -0.63
N LYS A 93 -4.72 1.46 -0.16
CA LYS A 93 -5.95 0.93 0.46
C LYS A 93 -6.75 0.08 -0.53
N GLU A 94 -6.87 0.53 -1.78
CA GLU A 94 -7.52 -0.24 -2.85
C GLU A 94 -6.76 -1.54 -3.16
N MET A 95 -5.43 -1.49 -3.18
CA MET A 95 -4.59 -2.68 -3.38
C MET A 95 -4.75 -3.70 -2.24
N ILE A 96 -4.78 -3.22 -0.98
CA ILE A 96 -5.06 -4.07 0.19
C ILE A 96 -6.45 -4.69 0.09
N ALA A 97 -7.47 -3.92 -0.27
CA ALA A 97 -8.84 -4.42 -0.41
C ALA A 97 -8.94 -5.50 -1.52
N ASN A 98 -8.35 -5.24 -2.69
CA ASN A 98 -8.30 -6.22 -3.79
C ASN A 98 -7.56 -7.50 -3.39
N MET A 99 -6.49 -7.38 -2.60
CA MET A 99 -5.78 -8.55 -2.06
C MET A 99 -6.66 -9.29 -1.05
N GLY A 100 -7.34 -8.58 -0.14
CA GLY A 100 -8.24 -9.08 0.89
C GLY A 100 -9.49 -9.80 0.36
N ASP A 101 -10.15 -9.25 -0.67
CA ASP A 101 -11.33 -9.84 -1.31
C ASP A 101 -10.99 -11.12 -2.11
N SER A 102 -9.72 -11.27 -2.49
CA SER A 102 -9.19 -12.49 -3.11
C SER A 102 -8.69 -13.53 -2.10
N VAL A 103 -8.79 -13.28 -0.79
CA VAL A 103 -8.41 -14.26 0.23
C VAL A 103 -9.62 -15.11 0.56
N PHE A 104 -9.72 -16.30 -0.05
CA PHE A 104 -10.43 -17.35 0.64
C PHE A 104 -9.77 -17.52 2.01
N THR A 105 -10.53 -17.31 3.09
CA THR A 105 -9.96 -17.43 4.43
C THR A 105 -9.40 -18.83 4.63
N GLU A 106 -8.31 -18.95 5.39
CA GLU A 106 -7.75 -20.25 5.78
C GLU A 106 -8.83 -21.15 6.41
N LYS A 107 -9.79 -20.55 7.11
CA LYS A 107 -10.98 -21.22 7.65
C LYS A 107 -11.85 -21.84 6.55
N ASN A 108 -12.15 -21.12 5.47
CA ASN A 108 -12.93 -21.65 4.35
C ASN A 108 -12.19 -22.80 3.65
N PHE A 109 -10.88 -22.63 3.42
CA PHE A 109 -10.04 -23.69 2.87
C PHE A 109 -10.05 -24.94 3.76
N ASN A 110 -9.90 -24.78 5.08
CA ASN A 110 -9.90 -25.89 6.03
C ASN A 110 -11.24 -26.63 6.13
N LEU A 111 -12.37 -25.95 5.92
CA LEU A 111 -13.67 -26.60 5.84
C LEU A 111 -13.87 -27.33 4.51
N ASP A 112 -13.50 -26.69 3.40
CA ASP A 112 -13.69 -27.28 2.08
C ASP A 112 -12.70 -28.42 1.79
N LYS A 113 -11.49 -28.43 2.37
CA LYS A 113 -10.55 -29.57 2.24
C LYS A 113 -11.11 -30.84 2.85
N GLN A 114 -11.84 -30.74 3.96
CA GLN A 114 -12.52 -31.89 4.59
C GLN A 114 -13.63 -32.43 3.67
N LYS A 115 -14.43 -31.53 3.08
CA LYS A 115 -15.45 -31.93 2.10
C LYS A 115 -14.84 -32.57 0.85
N GLN A 116 -13.70 -32.06 0.38
CA GLN A 116 -13.00 -32.63 -0.77
C GLN A 116 -12.49 -34.03 -0.46
N ALA A 117 -11.87 -34.24 0.71
CA ALA A 117 -11.42 -35.56 1.14
C ALA A 117 -12.59 -36.56 1.19
N LEU A 118 -13.75 -36.16 1.73
CA LEU A 118 -14.95 -37.00 1.72
C LEU A 118 -15.42 -37.36 0.30
N LYS A 119 -15.42 -36.39 -0.63
CA LYS A 119 -15.76 -36.64 -2.04
C LYS A 119 -14.81 -37.65 -2.70
N ILE A 120 -13.51 -37.52 -2.45
CA ILE A 120 -12.50 -38.43 -3.00
C ILE A 120 -12.63 -39.82 -2.39
N ASN A 121 -12.80 -39.93 -1.07
CA ASN A 121 -13.01 -41.20 -0.40
C ASN A 121 -14.24 -41.95 -0.94
N LEU A 122 -15.36 -41.24 -1.12
CA LEU A 122 -16.57 -41.82 -1.73
C LEU A 122 -16.35 -42.21 -3.20
N SER A 123 -15.62 -41.40 -3.96
CA SER A 123 -15.32 -41.69 -5.36
C SER A 123 -14.43 -42.92 -5.51
N LEU A 124 -13.43 -43.09 -4.63
CA LEU A 124 -12.57 -44.26 -4.62
C LEU A 124 -13.32 -45.54 -4.21
N ARG A 125 -14.27 -45.45 -3.27
CA ARG A 125 -15.17 -46.56 -2.93
C ARG A 125 -16.00 -47.01 -4.13
N LYS A 126 -16.58 -46.06 -4.86
CA LYS A 126 -17.34 -46.34 -6.07
C LYS A 126 -16.48 -46.89 -7.20
N LEU A 127 -15.26 -46.37 -7.36
CA LEU A 127 -14.29 -46.89 -8.32
C LEU A 127 -13.93 -48.34 -8.00
N PHE A 128 -13.73 -48.67 -6.72
CA PHE A 128 -13.51 -50.06 -6.31
C PHE A 128 -14.70 -50.97 -6.65
N GLN A 129 -15.93 -50.52 -6.39
CA GLN A 129 -17.15 -51.26 -6.76
C GLN A 129 -17.24 -51.47 -8.26
N SER A 130 -17.06 -50.42 -9.07
CA SER A 130 -17.09 -50.51 -10.53
C SER A 130 -16.03 -51.48 -11.08
N LEU A 131 -14.82 -51.44 -10.55
CA LEU A 131 -13.75 -52.38 -10.92
C LEU A 131 -14.01 -53.82 -10.48
N SER A 132 -14.74 -54.03 -9.37
CA SER A 132 -15.02 -55.37 -8.82
C SER A 132 -16.24 -56.02 -9.46
N ASP A 133 -17.31 -55.24 -9.65
CA ASP A 133 -18.61 -55.66 -10.18
C ASP A 133 -18.68 -55.53 -11.71
N PHE A 134 -17.61 -55.03 -12.34
CA PHE A 134 -17.52 -54.74 -13.78
C PHE A 134 -18.66 -53.85 -14.28
N THR A 135 -19.05 -52.85 -13.48
CA THR A 135 -20.10 -51.90 -13.85
C THR A 135 -19.53 -50.68 -14.56
N GLU A 136 -20.31 -50.09 -15.46
CA GLU A 136 -19.92 -48.87 -16.19
C GLU A 136 -20.31 -47.57 -15.45
N GLU A 137 -20.78 -47.67 -14.20
CA GLU A 137 -21.22 -46.51 -13.43
C GLU A 137 -20.06 -45.53 -13.18
N PHE A 138 -20.28 -44.25 -13.48
CA PHE A 138 -19.28 -43.21 -13.27
C PHE A 138 -18.98 -43.01 -11.77
N PRO A 139 -17.73 -43.24 -11.32
CA PRO A 139 -17.44 -43.34 -9.89
C PRO A 139 -17.26 -41.98 -9.20
N PHE A 140 -16.99 -40.91 -9.94
CA PHE A 140 -16.63 -39.62 -9.34
C PHE A 140 -17.82 -38.73 -8.99
N ALA A 141 -17.68 -37.99 -7.89
CA ALA A 141 -18.63 -36.95 -7.53
C ALA A 141 -18.69 -35.84 -8.60
N LYS A 142 -19.88 -35.26 -8.80
CA LYS A 142 -20.02 -34.08 -9.67
C LYS A 142 -19.10 -32.95 -9.19
N HIS A 143 -18.42 -32.30 -10.13
CA HIS A 143 -17.55 -31.16 -9.87
C HIS A 143 -16.38 -31.46 -8.92
N ILE A 144 -15.75 -32.63 -9.04
CA ILE A 144 -14.63 -33.03 -8.18
C ILE A 144 -13.41 -32.08 -8.26
N ASN A 145 -13.24 -31.40 -9.39
CA ASN A 145 -12.13 -30.47 -9.63
C ASN A 145 -12.36 -29.05 -9.08
N THR A 146 -13.59 -28.71 -8.67
CA THR A 146 -13.92 -27.34 -8.23
C THR A 146 -13.13 -26.89 -7.02
N PHE A 147 -12.76 -27.82 -6.12
CA PHE A 147 -11.91 -27.51 -4.97
C PHE A 147 -10.52 -27.03 -5.43
N SER A 148 -9.82 -27.85 -6.20
CA SER A 148 -8.51 -27.53 -6.78
C SER A 148 -8.53 -26.23 -7.60
N SER A 149 -9.53 -26.04 -8.48
CA SER A 149 -9.66 -24.82 -9.28
C SER A 149 -9.88 -23.57 -8.42
N ARG A 150 -10.53 -23.70 -7.26
CA ARG A 150 -10.82 -22.59 -6.35
C ARG A 150 -9.61 -22.19 -5.52
N TYR A 151 -8.84 -23.16 -5.01
CA TYR A 151 -7.84 -22.91 -3.97
C TYR A 151 -6.38 -23.03 -4.44
N SER A 152 -6.12 -23.58 -5.62
CA SER A 152 -4.74 -23.81 -6.12
C SER A 152 -3.89 -22.55 -6.25
N LYS A 153 -4.50 -21.38 -6.49
CA LYS A 153 -3.76 -20.13 -6.59
C LYS A 153 -3.09 -19.75 -5.25
N ASP A 154 -3.81 -19.90 -4.15
CA ASP A 154 -3.41 -19.33 -2.85
C ASP A 154 -2.87 -20.37 -1.86
N PHE A 155 -3.30 -21.63 -1.96
CA PHE A 155 -3.02 -22.67 -0.95
C PHE A 155 -2.14 -23.82 -1.43
N TYR A 156 -1.81 -23.88 -2.73
CA TYR A 156 -1.03 -24.99 -3.29
C TYR A 156 0.42 -24.53 -3.50
N TYR A 157 1.35 -25.46 -3.31
CA TYR A 157 2.78 -25.21 -3.44
C TYR A 157 3.23 -25.41 -4.89
N ASP A 158 4.12 -24.53 -5.34
CA ASP A 158 4.68 -24.61 -6.69
C ASP A 158 5.76 -25.71 -6.77
N ILE A 159 5.69 -26.50 -7.84
CA ILE A 159 6.67 -27.55 -8.17
C ILE A 159 7.12 -27.40 -9.63
N SER A 160 8.34 -27.85 -9.95
CA SER A 160 8.84 -27.84 -11.32
C SER A 160 8.14 -28.87 -12.20
N ALA A 161 8.21 -28.69 -13.52
CA ALA A 161 7.68 -29.67 -14.48
C ALA A 161 8.37 -31.04 -14.37
N GLU A 162 9.66 -31.06 -14.00
CA GLU A 162 10.43 -32.27 -13.77
C GLU A 162 9.94 -33.01 -12.52
N GLN A 163 9.71 -32.29 -11.42
CA GLN A 163 9.14 -32.85 -10.19
C GLN A 163 7.74 -33.42 -10.45
N LEU A 164 6.92 -32.70 -11.21
CA LEU A 164 5.61 -33.19 -11.64
C LEU A 164 5.74 -34.51 -12.41
N GLY A 165 6.65 -34.57 -13.38
CA GLY A 165 6.93 -35.78 -14.16
C GLY A 165 7.24 -36.99 -13.28
N VAL A 166 8.12 -36.83 -12.28
CA VAL A 166 8.50 -37.89 -11.33
C VAL A 166 7.33 -38.33 -10.43
N LEU A 167 6.42 -37.42 -10.10
CA LEU A 167 5.24 -37.72 -9.28
C LEU A 167 4.19 -38.52 -10.05
N ILE A 168 3.98 -38.22 -11.34
CA ILE A 168 2.96 -38.86 -12.17
C ILE A 168 3.45 -40.06 -12.98
N ASP A 169 4.73 -40.42 -12.86
CA ASP A 169 5.33 -41.58 -13.55
C ASP A 169 4.92 -42.91 -12.89
N TYR A 170 4.58 -43.91 -13.72
CA TYR A 170 4.17 -45.25 -13.27
C TYR A 170 4.38 -46.32 -14.36
N ASP A 171 4.54 -47.58 -13.92
CA ASP A 171 4.51 -48.74 -14.82
C ASP A 171 3.07 -49.19 -15.06
N ALA A 172 2.68 -49.38 -16.32
CA ALA A 172 1.36 -49.87 -16.72
C ALA A 172 0.99 -51.22 -16.07
N LYS A 173 1.98 -52.05 -15.71
CA LYS A 173 1.75 -53.34 -15.02
C LYS A 173 1.27 -53.18 -13.59
N ASP A 174 1.55 -52.04 -12.96
CA ASP A 174 1.28 -51.78 -11.53
C ASP A 174 -0.06 -51.08 -11.28
N VAL A 175 -0.83 -50.79 -12.33
CA VAL A 175 -2.11 -50.08 -12.24
C VAL A 175 -3.30 -50.93 -12.66
N TYR A 176 -4.46 -50.66 -12.05
CA TYR A 176 -5.75 -50.88 -12.67
C TYR A 176 -6.09 -49.65 -13.51
N ALA A 177 -6.56 -49.87 -14.73
CA ALA A 177 -7.03 -48.81 -15.61
C ALA A 177 -8.39 -49.23 -16.18
N ASP A 178 -9.38 -48.35 -16.05
CA ASP A 178 -10.66 -48.46 -16.74
C ASP A 178 -10.91 -47.19 -17.58
N THR A 179 -12.12 -47.05 -18.10
CA THR A 179 -12.54 -45.88 -18.89
C THR A 179 -12.63 -44.58 -18.08
N HIS A 180 -12.71 -44.66 -16.75
CA HIS A 180 -12.94 -43.53 -15.86
C HIS A 180 -11.68 -43.08 -15.12
N ALA A 181 -10.80 -44.00 -14.75
CA ALA A 181 -9.65 -43.74 -13.88
C ALA A 181 -8.48 -44.72 -14.04
N THR A 182 -7.30 -44.30 -13.59
CA THR A 182 -6.13 -45.17 -13.42
C THR A 182 -5.66 -45.12 -11.97
N ILE A 183 -5.43 -46.28 -11.35
CA ILE A 183 -5.03 -46.37 -9.94
C ILE A 183 -4.03 -47.49 -9.70
N HIS A 184 -2.99 -47.24 -8.88
CA HIS A 184 -2.07 -48.30 -8.45
C HIS A 184 -2.81 -49.47 -7.79
N LYS A 185 -2.50 -50.71 -8.21
CA LYS A 185 -3.11 -51.94 -7.67
C LYS A 185 -2.92 -52.06 -6.16
N LYS A 186 -1.68 -51.81 -5.70
CA LYS A 186 -1.34 -51.80 -4.27
C LYS A 186 -2.08 -50.69 -3.51
N LEU A 187 -2.32 -49.55 -4.16
CA LEU A 187 -3.04 -48.42 -3.55
C LEU A 187 -4.49 -48.79 -3.33
N MET A 188 -5.15 -49.37 -4.34
CA MET A 188 -6.51 -49.84 -4.22
C MET A 188 -6.68 -50.88 -3.10
N GLY A 189 -5.78 -51.87 -3.02
CA GLY A 189 -5.80 -52.85 -1.94
C GLY A 189 -5.64 -52.24 -0.55
N LEU A 190 -4.76 -51.23 -0.42
CA LEU A 190 -4.59 -50.52 0.86
C LEU A 190 -5.79 -49.65 1.21
N LEU A 191 -6.36 -48.94 0.23
CA LEU A 191 -7.60 -48.17 0.39
C LEU A 191 -8.73 -49.06 0.90
N CYS A 192 -8.94 -50.22 0.28
CA CYS A 192 -9.95 -51.18 0.74
C CYS A 192 -9.69 -51.65 2.18
N LYS A 193 -8.43 -51.98 2.53
CA LYS A 193 -8.04 -52.43 3.88
C LYS A 193 -8.34 -51.38 4.96
N HIS A 194 -8.19 -50.10 4.63
CA HIS A 194 -8.40 -48.98 5.56
C HIS A 194 -9.76 -48.28 5.36
N ASP A 195 -10.71 -48.96 4.73
CA ASP A 195 -12.06 -48.45 4.48
C ASP A 195 -12.04 -47.05 3.83
N PHE A 196 -11.10 -46.81 2.91
CA PHE A 196 -10.95 -45.56 2.16
C PHE A 196 -10.91 -44.31 3.07
N ARG A 197 -10.43 -44.43 4.30
CA ARG A 197 -10.34 -43.32 5.25
C ARG A 197 -9.05 -42.55 5.03
N THR A 198 -9.15 -41.49 4.24
CA THR A 198 -8.02 -40.62 3.90
C THR A 198 -8.38 -39.16 4.10
N GLU A 199 -7.37 -38.33 4.32
CA GLU A 199 -7.50 -36.89 4.49
C GLU A 199 -6.66 -36.14 3.46
N PHE A 200 -7.10 -34.94 3.10
CA PHE A 200 -6.34 -34.04 2.24
C PHE A 200 -5.13 -33.53 3.03
N PHE A 201 -3.93 -33.78 2.51
CA PHE A 201 -2.68 -33.35 3.12
C PHE A 201 -2.19 -32.03 2.54
N SER A 202 -2.01 -31.95 1.23
CA SER A 202 -1.52 -30.75 0.56
C SER A 202 -1.89 -30.73 -0.92
N GLY A 203 -1.79 -29.56 -1.55
CA GLY A 203 -1.93 -29.39 -2.98
C GLY A 203 -0.62 -28.92 -3.61
N LEU A 204 -0.31 -29.42 -4.80
CA LEU A 204 0.88 -29.05 -5.59
C LEU A 204 0.44 -28.55 -6.96
N LYS A 205 1.18 -27.63 -7.57
CA LYS A 205 0.91 -27.16 -8.94
C LYS A 205 2.19 -26.95 -9.75
N ALA A 206 2.12 -27.28 -11.04
CA ALA A 206 3.12 -26.90 -12.04
C ALA A 206 2.39 -26.19 -13.20
N GLY A 207 2.42 -24.86 -13.20
CA GLY A 207 1.63 -24.05 -14.13
C GLY A 207 0.13 -24.28 -13.91
N GLN A 208 -0.56 -24.81 -14.93
CA GLN A 208 -2.00 -25.14 -14.86
C GLN A 208 -2.29 -26.56 -14.37
N LEU A 209 -1.28 -27.41 -14.23
CA LEU A 209 -1.43 -28.79 -13.78
C LEU A 209 -1.43 -28.84 -12.26
N ILE A 210 -2.44 -29.51 -11.70
CA ILE A 210 -2.69 -29.56 -10.27
C ILE A 210 -2.58 -31.01 -9.79
N ILE A 211 -1.96 -31.21 -8.63
CA ILE A 211 -1.95 -32.48 -7.90
C ILE A 211 -2.53 -32.25 -6.51
N GLU A 212 -3.41 -33.14 -6.09
CA GLU A 212 -3.87 -33.22 -4.70
C GLU A 212 -3.14 -34.39 -4.00
N LEU A 213 -2.54 -34.14 -2.85
CA LEU A 213 -1.85 -35.12 -2.03
C LEU A 213 -2.72 -35.51 -0.84
N TYR A 214 -2.94 -36.81 -0.67
CA TYR A 214 -3.77 -37.39 0.36
C TYR A 214 -2.94 -38.28 1.28
N LYS A 215 -3.35 -38.34 2.55
CA LYS A 215 -2.76 -39.17 3.59
C LYS A 215 -3.78 -40.15 4.13
N PHE A 216 -3.37 -41.38 4.42
CA PHE A 216 -4.20 -42.32 5.18
C PHE A 216 -4.26 -41.92 6.65
N ILE A 217 -5.44 -41.99 7.26
CA ILE A 217 -5.62 -41.53 8.66
C ILE A 217 -4.84 -42.41 9.65
N ASP A 218 -4.82 -43.73 9.43
CA ASP A 218 -4.27 -44.69 10.40
C ASP A 218 -2.83 -45.14 10.09
N VAL A 219 -2.28 -44.76 8.93
CA VAL A 219 -0.95 -45.20 8.49
C VAL A 219 -0.19 -44.08 7.80
N ASP A 220 1.12 -44.04 8.00
CA ASP A 220 1.98 -43.02 7.41
C ASP A 220 2.29 -43.34 5.94
N ARG A 221 1.25 -43.29 5.12
CA ARG A 221 1.32 -43.50 3.67
C ARG A 221 0.53 -42.42 2.95
N TYR A 222 1.00 -42.10 1.77
CA TYR A 222 0.50 -40.99 0.97
C TYR A 222 0.22 -41.42 -0.46
N PHE A 223 -0.74 -40.77 -1.09
CA PHE A 223 -1.00 -40.95 -2.51
C PHE A 223 -1.40 -39.63 -3.14
N ILE A 224 -1.10 -39.49 -4.42
CA ILE A 224 -1.51 -38.34 -5.22
C ILE A 224 -2.79 -38.67 -5.99
N PHE A 225 -3.59 -37.64 -6.20
CA PHE A 225 -4.64 -37.58 -7.20
C PHE A 225 -4.24 -36.51 -8.21
N PHE A 226 -4.13 -36.91 -9.48
CA PHE A 226 -3.88 -36.02 -10.60
C PHE A 226 -5.17 -35.86 -11.42
N PRO A 227 -5.92 -34.75 -11.22
CA PRO A 227 -7.29 -34.62 -11.73
C PRO A 227 -7.38 -34.58 -13.25
N SER A 228 -6.34 -34.07 -13.94
CA SER A 228 -6.34 -33.99 -15.41
C SER A 228 -6.41 -35.35 -16.11
N ARG A 229 -6.06 -36.44 -15.42
CA ARG A 229 -6.09 -37.82 -15.96
C ARG A 229 -6.87 -38.80 -15.08
N ASN A 230 -7.57 -38.33 -14.05
CA ASN A 230 -8.16 -39.17 -13.00
C ASN A 230 -7.19 -40.26 -12.49
N LEU A 231 -5.95 -39.85 -12.21
CA LEU A 231 -4.85 -40.74 -11.93
C LEU A 231 -4.52 -40.76 -10.43
N PHE A 232 -4.44 -41.95 -9.85
CA PHE A 232 -4.17 -42.18 -8.43
C PHE A 232 -2.92 -43.04 -8.23
N LEU A 233 -1.86 -42.44 -7.71
CA LEU A 233 -0.57 -43.10 -7.52
C LEU A 233 -0.10 -42.99 -6.08
N PHE A 234 0.59 -44.01 -5.60
CA PHE A 234 1.31 -43.92 -4.34
C PHE A 234 2.38 -42.84 -4.44
N CYS A 235 2.53 -42.07 -3.35
CA CYS A 235 3.54 -41.04 -3.23
C CYS A 235 4.49 -41.40 -2.10
N ASP A 236 5.77 -41.51 -2.43
CA ASP A 236 6.83 -41.57 -1.43
C ASP A 236 7.21 -40.13 -1.06
N LEU A 237 7.21 -39.80 0.23
CA LEU A 237 7.64 -38.50 0.73
C LEU A 237 9.07 -38.15 0.31
N ALA A 238 9.93 -39.14 0.03
CA ALA A 238 11.25 -38.90 -0.53
C ALA A 238 11.19 -38.17 -1.89
N LYS A 239 10.13 -38.39 -2.70
CA LYS A 239 9.89 -37.67 -3.97
C LYS A 239 9.49 -36.21 -3.76
N LEU A 240 9.12 -35.81 -2.54
CA LEU A 240 8.75 -34.45 -2.17
C LEU A 240 9.93 -33.66 -1.56
N LYS A 241 11.12 -34.25 -1.46
CA LYS A 241 12.32 -33.55 -0.98
C LYS A 241 12.68 -32.42 -1.94
N GLY A 242 12.91 -31.23 -1.39
CA GLY A 242 13.27 -30.03 -2.15
C GLY A 242 12.10 -29.21 -2.68
N ILE A 243 10.85 -29.56 -2.33
CA ILE A 243 9.71 -28.66 -2.53
C ILE A 243 9.81 -27.50 -1.54
N ASP A 244 9.64 -26.28 -2.05
CA ASP A 244 9.49 -25.11 -1.22
C ASP A 244 8.07 -25.09 -0.63
N TRP A 245 8.00 -25.13 0.70
CA TRP A 245 6.74 -25.12 1.45
C TRP A 245 6.32 -23.71 1.85
N THR A 246 6.86 -22.67 1.21
CA THR A 246 6.30 -21.32 1.26
C THR A 246 5.10 -21.22 0.31
N ASN A 247 4.02 -20.58 0.75
CA ASN A 247 2.82 -20.40 -0.06
C ASN A 247 2.45 -18.92 -0.24
N ASN A 248 1.63 -18.66 -1.24
CA ASN A 248 1.18 -17.31 -1.62
C ASN A 248 0.38 -16.59 -0.53
N LEU A 249 -0.22 -17.32 0.42
CA LEU A 249 -0.92 -16.72 1.55
C LEU A 249 0.05 -15.92 2.45
N SER A 250 1.25 -16.47 2.67
CA SER A 250 2.30 -15.81 3.46
C SER A 250 2.83 -14.54 2.79
N GLU A 251 2.94 -14.54 1.45
CA GLU A 251 3.38 -13.38 0.69
C GLU A 251 2.33 -12.27 0.67
N LYS A 252 1.06 -12.61 0.42
CA LYS A 252 -0.06 -11.65 0.48
C LYS A 252 -0.16 -10.99 1.84
N GLY A 253 -0.06 -11.77 2.92
CA GLY A 253 -0.08 -11.24 4.29
C GLY A 253 1.06 -10.25 4.55
N ARG A 254 2.28 -10.58 4.11
CA ARG A 254 3.43 -9.69 4.22
C ARG A 254 3.23 -8.38 3.45
N ILE A 255 2.76 -8.45 2.21
CA ILE A 255 2.53 -7.27 1.36
C ILE A 255 1.44 -6.36 1.98
N ILE A 256 0.36 -6.93 2.50
CA ILE A 256 -0.68 -6.18 3.19
C ILE A 256 -0.08 -5.43 4.39
N GLN A 257 0.72 -6.12 5.21
CA GLN A 257 1.36 -5.51 6.37
C GLN A 257 2.32 -4.38 5.98
N GLU A 258 3.13 -4.58 4.94
CA GLU A 258 4.06 -3.56 4.41
C GLU A 258 3.30 -2.32 3.90
N LEU A 259 2.23 -2.50 3.13
CA LEU A 259 1.39 -1.40 2.62
C LEU A 259 0.67 -0.65 3.73
N SER A 260 0.15 -1.36 4.74
CA SER A 260 -0.46 -0.74 5.92
C SER A 260 0.55 0.12 6.69
N TYR A 261 1.73 -0.43 6.98
CA TYR A 261 2.80 0.32 7.65
C TYR A 261 3.23 1.56 6.85
N LYS A 262 3.32 1.43 5.51
CA LYS A 262 3.63 2.56 4.63
C LYS A 262 2.57 3.65 4.70
N ASN A 263 1.29 3.28 4.73
CA ASN A 263 0.19 4.25 4.87
C ASN A 263 0.26 5.03 6.19
N ASP A 264 0.53 4.35 7.31
CA ASP A 264 0.67 5.00 8.61
C ASP A 264 1.80 6.04 8.59
N LYS A 265 2.92 5.71 7.94
CA LYS A 265 4.06 6.63 7.77
C LYS A 265 3.68 7.84 6.89
N LEU A 266 3.01 7.59 5.77
CA LEU A 266 2.56 8.63 4.84
C LEU A 266 1.55 9.58 5.50
N GLU A 267 0.64 9.08 6.35
CA GLU A 267 -0.29 9.92 7.11
C GLU A 267 0.47 10.86 8.07
N GLY A 268 1.51 10.36 8.75
CA GLY A 268 2.38 11.19 9.60
C GLY A 268 3.16 12.25 8.80
N GLU A 269 3.72 11.86 7.64
CA GLU A 269 4.44 12.77 6.75
C GLU A 269 3.54 13.89 6.19
N ALA A 270 2.30 13.57 5.81
CA ALA A 270 1.34 14.55 5.30
C ALA A 270 1.02 15.65 6.33
N VAL A 271 0.90 15.29 7.62
CA VAL A 271 0.67 16.25 8.70
C VAL A 271 1.86 17.20 8.83
N ALA A 272 3.08 16.68 8.86
CA ALA A 272 4.29 17.49 8.99
C ALA A 272 4.54 18.38 7.76
N LEU A 273 4.23 17.89 6.56
CA LEU A 273 4.46 18.61 5.31
C LEU A 273 3.52 19.81 5.14
N LYS A 274 2.31 19.76 5.72
CA LYS A 274 1.28 20.79 5.56
C LYS A 274 1.78 22.19 5.93
N THR A 275 2.52 22.31 7.02
CA THR A 275 3.03 23.57 7.56
C THR A 275 4.53 23.75 7.36
N TYR A 276 5.17 22.84 6.63
CA TYR A 276 6.62 22.86 6.45
C TYR A 276 7.10 24.10 5.68
N ILE A 277 8.10 24.78 6.24
CA ILE A 277 8.89 25.80 5.54
C ILE A 277 10.34 25.29 5.42
N PRO A 278 10.95 25.32 4.22
CA PRO A 278 12.37 25.01 4.05
C PRO A 278 13.27 25.85 4.97
N LYS A 279 14.30 25.22 5.56
CA LYS A 279 15.20 25.88 6.52
C LYS A 279 15.91 27.09 5.95
N GLU A 280 16.24 27.06 4.67
CA GLU A 280 16.86 28.15 3.93
C GLU A 280 15.94 29.37 3.90
N ILE A 281 14.63 29.14 3.76
CA ILE A 281 13.61 30.20 3.80
C ILE A 281 13.46 30.72 5.23
N ILE A 282 13.40 29.85 6.25
CA ILE A 282 13.34 30.29 7.65
C ILE A 282 14.51 31.21 7.97
N THR A 283 15.73 30.83 7.59
CA THR A 283 16.94 31.64 7.79
C THR A 283 16.80 33.00 7.10
N LEU A 284 16.31 33.02 5.85
CA LEU A 284 16.05 34.26 5.13
C LEU A 284 15.01 35.14 5.83
N LEU A 285 13.95 34.55 6.41
CA LEU A 285 12.94 35.29 7.17
C LEU A 285 13.52 35.92 8.43
N GLU A 286 14.36 35.19 9.17
CA GLU A 286 15.06 35.70 10.35
C GLU A 286 15.97 36.88 10.01
N GLU A 287 16.77 36.77 8.93
CA GLU A 287 17.62 37.86 8.46
C GLU A 287 16.79 39.10 8.08
N ASN A 288 15.64 38.91 7.44
CA ASN A 288 14.74 40.01 7.11
C ASN A 288 14.09 40.62 8.34
N TYR A 289 13.72 39.80 9.33
CA TYR A 289 13.18 40.27 10.60
C TYR A 289 14.17 41.21 11.32
N VAL A 290 15.45 40.87 11.35
CA VAL A 290 16.50 41.74 11.93
C VAL A 290 16.53 43.10 11.25
N LYS A 291 16.44 43.14 9.92
CA LYS A 291 16.45 44.40 9.14
C LYS A 291 15.24 45.28 9.42
N ILE A 292 14.03 44.72 9.46
CA ILE A 292 12.80 45.50 9.74
C ILE A 292 12.68 45.90 11.21
N SER A 293 13.46 45.26 12.09
CA SER A 293 13.50 45.56 13.53
C SER A 293 14.50 46.67 13.88
N ASP A 294 15.38 47.04 12.95
CA ASP A 294 16.34 48.14 13.14
C ASP A 294 15.62 49.48 13.39
N ILE A 295 16.15 50.27 14.32
CA ILE A 295 15.63 51.57 14.74
C ILE A 295 15.68 52.58 13.58
N ASN A 296 16.67 52.46 12.69
CA ASN A 296 16.83 53.34 11.53
C ASN A 296 16.14 52.81 10.26
N PHE A 297 15.32 51.76 10.36
CA PHE A 297 14.70 51.12 9.21
C PHE A 297 13.91 52.10 8.31
N LEU A 298 13.17 53.04 8.91
CA LEU A 298 12.37 54.05 8.19
C LEU A 298 13.22 55.08 7.42
N ASP A 299 14.48 55.25 7.81
CA ASP A 299 15.43 56.14 7.14
C ASP A 299 16.16 55.41 6.01
N HIS A 300 16.35 54.10 6.17
CA HIS A 300 16.98 53.22 5.19
C HIS A 300 16.02 52.75 4.08
N LEU A 301 14.71 52.95 4.27
CA LEU A 301 13.64 52.61 3.32
C LEU A 301 13.76 53.32 1.96
N ASN A 302 14.60 54.35 1.83
CA ASN A 302 14.88 55.04 0.56
C ASN A 302 16.11 54.51 -0.19
N ASN A 303 16.87 53.56 0.39
CA ASN A 303 18.13 53.10 -0.18
C ASN A 303 17.93 51.93 -1.17
N TYR A 304 17.93 52.24 -2.47
CA TYR A 304 17.58 51.35 -3.59
C TYR A 304 18.36 50.01 -3.65
N ASP A 305 19.62 49.98 -3.21
CA ASP A 305 20.48 48.78 -3.28
C ASP A 305 20.14 47.71 -2.23
N VAL A 306 19.62 48.11 -1.07
CA VAL A 306 19.16 47.18 -0.02
C VAL A 306 17.83 46.54 -0.45
N GLN A 307 16.98 47.33 -1.11
CA GLN A 307 15.66 46.94 -1.60
C GLN A 307 15.74 45.89 -2.71
N ALA A 308 16.62 46.10 -3.70
CA ALA A 308 16.76 45.18 -4.83
C ALA A 308 17.36 43.82 -4.44
N ASN A 309 18.22 43.77 -3.41
CA ASN A 309 18.85 42.54 -2.94
C ASN A 309 17.92 41.67 -2.10
N ILE A 310 17.08 42.27 -1.25
CA ILE A 310 16.10 41.52 -0.45
C ILE A 310 15.02 40.92 -1.35
N LEU A 311 14.49 41.72 -2.27
CA LEU A 311 13.52 41.26 -3.26
C LEU A 311 14.14 40.19 -4.19
N LYS A 312 15.39 40.36 -4.66
CA LYS A 312 16.09 39.35 -5.47
C LYS A 312 16.40 38.08 -4.72
N SER A 313 16.74 38.12 -3.43
CA SER A 313 16.97 36.90 -2.64
C SER A 313 15.67 36.14 -2.41
N MET A 314 14.55 36.84 -2.14
CA MET A 314 13.23 36.22 -2.04
C MET A 314 12.76 35.65 -3.40
N LEU A 315 12.93 36.40 -4.50
CA LEU A 315 12.58 35.97 -5.86
C LEU A 315 13.50 34.87 -6.42
N LYS A 316 14.81 34.85 -6.09
CA LYS A 316 15.70 33.75 -6.50
C LYS A 316 15.33 32.42 -5.83
N THR A 317 14.64 32.49 -4.70
CA THR A 317 14.07 31.32 -4.05
C THR A 317 12.82 30.80 -4.79
N ASP A 318 12.24 31.57 -5.73
CA ASP A 318 11.15 31.13 -6.63
C ASP A 318 11.58 30.11 -7.70
N LEU A 319 12.88 29.78 -7.80
CA LEU A 319 13.41 28.80 -8.76
C LEU A 319 13.35 27.34 -8.28
N PHE A 320 12.74 27.07 -7.11
CA PHE A 320 12.54 25.73 -6.56
C PHE A 320 11.08 25.27 -6.63
#